data_AF-A0A941FM56-F1
#
_entry.id   AF-A0A941FM56-F1
#
_cell.length_a   1.000
_cell.length_b   1.000
_cell.length_c   1.000
_cell.angle_alpha   90.00
_cell.angle_beta   90.00
_cell.angle_gamma   90.00
#
_symmetry.space_group_name_H-M   'P 1'
#
loop_
_entity.id
_entity.type
_entity.pdbx_description
1 polymer ?
#
loop_
_entity_poly.entity_id
_entity_poly.type
_entity_poly.pdbx_seq_one_letter_code
_entity_poly.pdbx_strand_id
1 'polypeptide(L)' 'MKLGIMCGIPLSGKSTYAKVLQSHGWVRVSIDDLRLSLHGQIYKAEAEPQVWKIAELMVRSFAKKWS' A
#
# COMPACT_ATOMS: atom_id res chain seq x y z
N MET A 1 -3.39 -11.05 13.22
CA MET A 1 -3.58 -10.20 12.02
C MET A 1 -2.78 -10.82 10.88
N LYS A 2 -3.30 -10.84 9.65
CA LYS A 2 -2.60 -11.43 8.49
C LYS A 2 -2.08 -10.30 7.60
N LEU A 3 -0.81 -10.40 7.18
CA LEU A 3 -0.19 -9.47 6.23
C LEU A 3 0.05 -10.20 4.91
N GLY A 4 -0.53 -9.71 3.82
CA GLY A 4 -0.29 -10.22 2.47
C GLY A 4 0.56 -9.23 1.68
N ILE A 5 1.71 -9.69 1.20
CA ILE A 5 2.59 -8.90 0.31
C ILE A 5 2.47 -9.50 -1.10
N MET A 6 2.15 -8.65 -2.07
CA MET A 6 1.94 -9.08 -3.45
C MET A 6 3.17 -8.74 -4.29
N CYS A 7 3.90 -9.76 -4.72
CA CYS A 7 5.05 -9.64 -5.63
C CYS A 7 4.71 -10.27 -6.99
N GLY A 8 5.16 -9.67 -8.09
CA GLY A 8 4.99 -10.25 -9.43
C GLY A 8 5.10 -9.24 -10.56
N ILE A 9 5.17 -9.73 -11.81
CA ILE A 9 5.36 -8.92 -13.02
C ILE A 9 4.22 -7.92 -13.27
N PRO A 10 4.46 -6.74 -13.86
CA PRO A 10 3.39 -5.81 -14.25
C PRO A 10 2.25 -6.49 -15.03
N LEU A 11 1.03 -5.99 -14.88
CA LEU A 11 -0.20 -6.52 -15.51
C LEU A 11 -0.61 -7.96 -15.12
N SER A 12 0.07 -8.62 -14.19
CA SER A 12 -0.32 -9.97 -13.70
C SER A 12 -1.60 -10.02 -12.85
N GLY A 13 -2.42 -8.97 -12.83
CA GLY A 13 -3.67 -8.91 -12.06
C GLY A 13 -3.52 -8.68 -10.54
N LYS A 14 -2.33 -8.33 -10.04
CA LYS A 14 -2.12 -8.09 -8.59
C LYS A 14 -3.05 -7.02 -8.02
N SER A 15 -3.17 -5.86 -8.69
CA SER A 15 -4.05 -4.79 -8.25
C SER A 15 -5.53 -5.21 -8.29
N THR A 16 -5.92 -6.02 -9.26
CA THR A 16 -7.27 -6.61 -9.36
C THR A 16 -7.55 -7.51 -8.15
N TYR A 17 -6.66 -8.45 -7.84
CA TYR A 17 -6.83 -9.35 -6.70
C TYR A 17 -6.78 -8.60 -5.36
N ALA A 18 -5.93 -7.58 -5.23
CA ALA A 18 -5.88 -6.74 -4.04
C ALA A 18 -7.20 -6.01 -3.78
N LYS A 19 -7.89 -5.54 -4.84
CA LYS A 19 -9.22 -4.91 -4.74
C LYS A 19 -10.30 -5.92 -4.31
N VAL A 20 -10.22 -7.16 -4.79
CA VAL A 20 -11.11 -8.25 -4.30
C VAL A 20 -10.89 -8.47 -2.81
N LEU A 21 -9.63 -8.53 -2.33
CA LEU A 21 -9.35 -8.65 -0.90
C LEU A 21 -9.90 -7.47 -0.09
N GLN A 22 -9.86 -6.24 -0.62
CA GLN A 22 -10.49 -5.08 0.03
C GLN A 22 -12.00 -5.29 0.24
N SER A 23 -12.70 -5.86 -0.75
CA SER A 23 -14.13 -6.18 -0.60
C SER A 23 -14.41 -7.22 0.48
N HIS A 24 -13.40 -8.02 0.85
CA HIS A 24 -13.44 -8.97 1.96
C HIS A 24 -12.89 -8.40 3.28
N GLY A 25 -12.78 -7.08 3.40
CA GLY A 25 -12.39 -6.40 4.64
C GLY A 25 -10.88 -6.27 4.87
N TRP A 26 -10.04 -6.58 3.87
CA TRP A 26 -8.60 -6.32 3.98
C TRP A 26 -8.29 -4.84 3.75
N VAL A 27 -7.39 -4.27 4.56
CA VAL A 27 -6.83 -2.95 4.26
C VAL A 27 -5.73 -3.09 3.22
N ARG A 28 -5.85 -2.34 2.12
CA ARG A 28 -4.83 -2.31 1.05
C ARG A 28 -3.91 -1.13 1.25
N VAL A 29 -2.61 -1.40 1.23
CA VAL A 29 -1.56 -0.38 1.18
C VAL A 29 -0.97 -0.42 -0.23
N SER A 30 -1.07 0.68 -0.97
CA SER A 30 -0.52 0.82 -2.32
C SER A 30 0.24 2.12 -2.42
N ILE A 31 1.48 2.02 -2.88
CA ILE A 31 2.37 3.17 -3.05
C ILE A 31 1.81 4.12 -4.10
N ASP A 32 1.25 3.59 -5.20
CA ASP A 32 0.69 4.42 -6.27
C ASP A 32 -0.50 5.25 -5.78
N ASP A 33 -1.39 4.67 -4.97
CA ASP A 33 -2.47 5.44 -4.35
C ASP A 33 -1.95 6.46 -3.35
N LEU A 34 -0.90 6.12 -2.60
CA LEU A 34 -0.27 7.06 -1.66
C LEU A 34 0.34 8.26 -2.40
N ARG A 35 1.02 8.03 -3.53
CA ARG A 35 1.55 9.10 -4.39
C ARG A 35 0.44 10.01 -4.90
N LEU A 36 -0.63 9.42 -5.43
CA LEU A 36 -1.82 10.16 -5.88
C LEU A 36 -2.46 10.94 -4.73
N SER A 37 -2.56 10.36 -3.53
CA SER A 37 -3.15 11.03 -2.37
C SER A 37 -2.30 12.19 -1.83
N LEU A 38 -0.97 12.06 -1.89
CA LEU A 38 -0.05 13.00 -1.27
C LEU A 38 0.21 14.22 -2.16
N HIS A 39 0.36 13.99 -3.46
CA HIS A 39 0.77 15.04 -4.39
C HIS A 39 0.08 14.97 -5.75
N GLY A 40 -0.91 14.08 -5.95
CA GLY A 40 -1.73 14.04 -7.16
C GLY A 40 -1.00 13.60 -8.44
N GLN A 41 0.23 13.10 -8.34
CA GLN A 41 1.05 12.70 -9.49
C GLN A 41 1.48 11.24 -9.35
N ILE A 42 1.82 10.61 -10.47
CA ILE A 42 2.28 9.21 -10.52
C ILE A 42 3.63 9.06 -9.82
N TYR A 43 4.48 10.08 -9.83
CA TYR A 43 5.78 10.07 -9.17
C TYR A 43 6.28 11.50 -8.96
N LYS A 44 6.81 11.79 -7.76
CA LYS A 44 7.54 13.03 -7.47
C LYS A 44 8.70 12.70 -6.52
N ALA A 45 9.94 12.84 -7.00
CA ALA A 45 11.14 12.42 -6.27
C ALA A 45 11.24 13.02 -4.85
N GLU A 46 10.89 14.30 -4.69
CA GLU A 46 10.89 15.01 -3.39
C GLU A 46 9.89 14.41 -2.39
N ALA A 47 8.79 13.83 -2.86
CA ALA A 47 7.72 13.31 -2.04
C ALA A 47 7.88 11.82 -1.72
N GLU A 48 8.70 11.08 -2.48
CA GLU A 48 8.93 9.65 -2.27
C GLU A 48 9.33 9.28 -0.84
N PRO A 49 10.25 9.99 -0.15
CA PRO A 49 10.59 9.66 1.24
C PRO A 49 9.37 9.69 2.17
N GLN A 50 8.42 10.59 1.92
CA GLN A 50 7.20 10.71 2.70
C GLN A 50 6.20 9.59 2.35
N VAL A 51 6.06 9.25 1.06
CA VAL A 51 5.23 8.13 0.60
C VAL A 51 5.65 6.83 1.29
N TRP A 52 6.95 6.53 1.33
CA TRP A 52 7.47 5.33 1.97
C TRP A 52 7.28 5.34 3.49
N LYS A 53 7.49 6.48 4.17
CA LYS A 53 7.21 6.62 5.60
C LYS A 53 5.74 6.36 5.94
N ILE A 54 4.82 6.86 5.12
CA ILE A 54 3.38 6.63 5.31
C ILE A 54 3.06 5.15 5.10
N ALA A 55 3.57 4.52 4.04
CA ALA A 55 3.37 3.10 3.77
C ALA A 55 3.86 2.23 4.94
N GLU A 56 5.07 2.52 5.45
CA GLU A 56 5.65 1.83 6.60
C GLU A 56 4.79 2.03 7.85
N LEU A 57 4.34 3.25 8.14
CA LEU A 57 3.47 3.55 9.27
C LEU A 57 2.15 2.78 9.18
N MET A 58 1.51 2.74 8.00
CA MET A 58 0.29 1.97 7.78
C MET A 58 0.51 0.49 8.09
N VAL A 59 1.53 -0.14 7.50
CA VAL A 59 1.84 -1.56 7.73
C VAL A 59 2.16 -1.82 9.20
N ARG A 60 2.97 -0.96 9.84
CA ARG A 60 3.31 -1.09 11.26
C ARG A 60 2.09 -0.96 12.16
N SER A 61 1.17 -0.04 11.87
CA SER A 61 -0.07 0.14 12.67
C SER A 61 -0.91 -1.14 12.73
N PHE A 62 -0.90 -1.93 11.65
CA PHE A 62 -1.57 -3.23 11.59
C PHE A 62 -0.72 -4.38 12.14
N ALA A 63 0.60 -4.27 12.12
CA ALA A 63 1.49 -5.24 12.74
C ALA A 63 1.49 -5.12 14.28
N LYS A 64 1.12 -3.96 14.84
CA LYS A 64 1.18 -3.71 16.27
C LYS A 64 -0.04 -4.23 17.06
N LYS A 65 -0.04 -5.52 17.40
CA LYS A 65 -0.24 -5.92 18.81
C LYS A 65 1.08 -5.63 19.51
N TRP A 66 1.19 -4.57 20.31
CA TRP A 66 2.38 -4.36 21.14
C TRP A 66 2.00 -4.66 22.58
N SER A 67 2.80 -5.56 23.17
CA SER A 67 2.80 -5.97 24.57
C SER A 67 2.84 -4.79 25.52
#